data_AF-A0AAI9X0W9-F1
#
_entry.id   AF-A0AAI9X0W9-F1
#
_cell.length_a   1.000
_cell.length_b   1.000
_cell.length_c   1.000
_cell.angle_alpha   90.00
_cell.angle_beta   90.00
_cell.angle_gamma   90.00
#
_symmetry.space_group_name_H-M   'P 1'
#
loop_
_entity.id
_entity.type
_entity.pdbx_description
1 polymer ?
#
loop_
_entity_poly.entity_id
_entity_poly.type
_entity_poly.pdbx_seq_one_letter_code
_entity_poly.pdbx_strand_id
1 'polypeptide(L)'
;MKKFIFFLKNYCYISGSMLLFSLVDLLFWIISLNYTGLVFWLLFALQCVYFLWWLWKNIFYQLNAFRLVNFVWDNPLSVIIGKLGTGKTLLLTYLSETIKLLTDKIYSNYPLEDDKVKVLTFKNLDFTDRTKPVPPDDSLILFDESFLYIDGTSPHDEKVTHRGKIPWIVLARHFGHRALFTAQREGMLWNNIRQLASGIIIPISLKKPIVKKGFNFFNRFFIMRIGIFQDITDYEIWKTESVKRTAEGKRAKHRSDVGLGIRFFKIIIPLEIAQKYESKWLSFVRELKNDDVPVTKEYYWTQLKDLTIKERLELLYIDILKKNLKPKKEKGSGKDD
;
A
#
# COMPACT_ATOMS: atom_id res chain seq x y z
N MET A 1 5.66 -1.53 -28.56
CA MET A 1 4.24 -1.92 -28.70
C MET A 1 3.50 -2.14 -27.37
N LYS A 2 3.92 -3.05 -26.47
CA LYS A 2 3.21 -3.30 -25.19
C LYS A 2 2.96 -2.06 -24.32
N LYS A 3 3.96 -1.16 -24.22
CA LYS A 3 3.87 0.14 -23.52
C LYS A 3 2.86 1.11 -24.14
N PHE A 4 2.67 1.07 -25.46
CA PHE A 4 1.70 1.91 -26.18
C PHE A 4 0.27 1.35 -26.06
N ILE A 5 0.11 0.03 -26.13
CA ILE A 5 -1.17 -0.67 -25.89
C ILE A 5 -1.63 -0.45 -24.44
N PHE A 6 -0.71 -0.48 -23.48
CA PHE A 6 -0.96 -0.13 -22.07
C PHE A 6 -1.50 1.30 -21.91
N PHE A 7 -0.88 2.27 -22.59
CA PHE A 7 -1.30 3.67 -22.58
C PHE A 7 -2.72 3.81 -23.19
N LEU A 8 -2.96 3.18 -24.33
CA LEU A 8 -4.26 3.25 -25.04
C LEU A 8 -5.40 2.58 -24.27
N LYS A 9 -5.18 1.39 -23.67
CA LYS A 9 -6.21 0.71 -22.86
C LYS A 9 -6.58 1.50 -21.60
N ASN A 10 -5.61 2.10 -20.90
CA ASN A 10 -5.90 2.98 -19.75
C ASN A 10 -6.58 4.29 -20.18
N TYR A 11 -6.25 4.81 -21.37
CA TYR A 11 -6.90 5.99 -21.94
C TYR A 11 -8.37 5.75 -22.29
N CYS A 12 -8.69 4.62 -22.92
CA CYS A 12 -10.05 4.26 -23.30
C CYS A 12 -10.98 3.98 -22.10
N TYR A 13 -10.47 3.41 -21.00
CA TYR A 13 -11.29 3.11 -19.81
C TYR A 13 -11.76 4.37 -19.07
N ILE A 14 -11.02 5.49 -19.20
CA ILE A 14 -11.37 6.79 -18.59
C ILE A 14 -12.22 7.66 -19.56
N SER A 15 -12.22 7.37 -20.86
CA SER A 15 -12.75 8.27 -21.90
C SER A 15 -14.04 7.81 -22.60
N GLY A 16 -14.54 6.60 -22.34
CA GLY A 16 -15.74 6.07 -23.00
C GLY A 16 -16.98 6.97 -22.86
N SER A 17 -17.18 7.58 -21.69
CA SER A 17 -18.29 8.53 -21.45
C SER A 17 -18.13 9.86 -22.16
N MET A 18 -16.89 10.30 -22.46
CA MET A 18 -16.61 11.56 -23.14
C MET A 18 -16.51 11.43 -24.66
N LEU A 19 -16.16 10.26 -25.22
CA LEU A 19 -16.35 10.00 -26.64
C LEU A 19 -17.83 10.12 -27.02
N LEU A 20 -18.70 9.57 -26.18
CA LEU A 20 -20.15 9.67 -26.31
C LEU A 20 -20.63 11.13 -26.14
N PHE A 21 -20.07 11.86 -25.17
CA PHE A 21 -20.35 13.29 -24.99
C PHE A 21 -19.91 14.13 -26.21
N SER A 22 -18.72 13.86 -26.76
CA SER A 22 -18.21 14.54 -27.96
C SER A 22 -19.02 14.24 -29.22
N LEU A 23 -19.59 13.03 -29.33
CA LEU A 23 -20.50 12.64 -30.41
C LEU A 23 -21.85 13.37 -30.30
N VAL A 24 -22.39 13.48 -29.08
CA VAL A 24 -23.62 14.24 -28.80
C VAL A 24 -23.39 15.75 -29.05
N ASP A 25 -22.24 16.28 -28.69
CA ASP A 25 -21.88 17.69 -28.93
C ASP A 25 -21.64 17.98 -30.41
N LEU A 26 -21.03 17.06 -31.17
CA LEU A 26 -20.90 17.16 -32.63
C LEU A 26 -22.28 17.22 -33.29
N LEU A 27 -23.23 16.40 -32.81
CA LEU A 27 -24.62 16.43 -33.23
C LEU A 27 -25.28 17.78 -32.92
N PHE A 28 -25.11 18.33 -31.72
CA PHE A 28 -25.62 19.66 -31.36
C PHE A 28 -24.97 20.79 -32.18
N TRP A 29 -23.69 20.68 -32.51
CA TRP A 29 -22.99 21.64 -33.37
C TRP A 29 -23.55 21.62 -34.79
N ILE A 30 -23.75 20.42 -35.37
CA ILE A 30 -24.40 20.23 -36.68
C ILE A 30 -25.81 20.82 -36.70
N ILE A 31 -26.57 20.64 -35.62
CA ILE A 31 -27.93 21.20 -35.49
C ILE A 31 -27.89 22.74 -35.36
N SER A 32 -26.90 23.29 -34.64
CA SER A 32 -26.77 24.74 -34.44
C SER A 32 -26.33 25.52 -35.68
N LEU A 33 -25.68 24.86 -36.66
CA LEU A 33 -25.32 25.48 -37.93
C LEU A 33 -26.55 25.98 -38.71
N ASN A 34 -27.73 25.42 -38.46
CA ASN A 34 -29.00 25.83 -39.08
C ASN A 34 -29.74 26.95 -38.31
N TYR A 35 -29.41 27.18 -37.04
CA TYR A 35 -30.09 28.15 -36.17
C TYR A 35 -29.05 28.94 -35.37
N THR A 36 -28.48 29.98 -35.97
CA THR A 36 -27.31 30.67 -35.44
C THR A 36 -27.65 31.61 -34.28
N GLY A 37 -27.17 31.28 -33.08
CA GLY A 37 -26.97 32.24 -32.00
C GLY A 37 -25.50 32.28 -31.61
N LEU A 38 -24.89 33.47 -31.59
CA LEU A 38 -23.51 33.74 -31.15
C LEU A 38 -23.21 33.13 -29.75
N VAL A 39 -24.25 33.01 -28.92
CA VAL A 39 -24.25 32.35 -27.61
C VAL A 39 -23.89 30.86 -27.70
N PHE A 40 -24.38 30.14 -28.71
CA PHE A 40 -24.11 28.71 -28.88
C PHE A 40 -22.64 28.45 -29.23
N TRP A 41 -22.06 29.33 -30.06
CA TRP A 41 -20.64 29.31 -30.40
C TRP A 41 -19.74 29.58 -29.18
N LEU A 42 -20.14 30.51 -28.32
CA LEU A 42 -19.41 30.84 -27.09
C LEU A 42 -19.42 29.68 -26.08
N LEU A 43 -20.58 29.02 -25.91
CA LEU A 43 -20.70 27.82 -25.07
C LEU A 43 -19.87 26.65 -25.61
N PHE A 44 -19.90 26.42 -26.92
CA PHE A 44 -19.09 25.39 -27.57
C PHE A 44 -17.59 25.63 -27.39
N ALA A 45 -17.12 26.88 -27.55
CA ALA A 45 -15.72 27.24 -27.34
C ALA A 45 -15.28 27.02 -25.88
N LEU A 46 -16.08 27.45 -24.90
CA LEU A 46 -15.83 27.20 -23.47
C LEU A 46 -15.74 25.70 -23.16
N GLN A 47 -16.60 24.90 -23.77
CA GLN A 47 -16.63 23.45 -23.61
C GLN A 47 -15.40 22.77 -24.24
N CYS A 48 -14.93 23.22 -25.40
CA CYS A 48 -13.68 22.76 -26.00
C CYS A 48 -12.47 23.06 -25.11
N VAL A 49 -12.41 24.25 -24.52
CA VAL A 49 -11.35 24.62 -23.56
C VAL A 49 -11.40 23.74 -22.32
N TYR A 50 -12.59 23.51 -21.77
CA TYR A 50 -12.78 22.59 -20.64
C TYR A 50 -12.33 21.17 -20.99
N PHE A 51 -12.69 20.66 -22.17
CA PHE A 51 -12.30 19.35 -22.65
C PHE A 51 -10.78 19.23 -22.78
N LEU A 52 -10.11 20.19 -23.42
CA LEU A 52 -8.65 20.20 -23.55
C LEU A 52 -7.96 20.21 -22.18
N TRP A 53 -8.44 21.03 -21.25
CA TRP A 53 -7.91 21.07 -19.88
C TRP A 53 -8.09 19.74 -19.15
N TRP A 54 -9.27 19.11 -19.27
CA TRP A 54 -9.57 17.80 -18.70
C TRP A 54 -8.70 16.69 -19.31
N LEU A 55 -8.55 16.68 -20.64
CA LEU A 55 -7.73 15.73 -21.40
C LEU A 55 -6.28 15.77 -20.92
N TRP A 56 -5.72 16.99 -20.89
CA TRP A 56 -4.37 17.27 -20.45
C TRP A 56 -4.14 16.78 -19.02
N LYS A 57 -5.11 17.03 -18.12
CA LYS A 57 -5.05 16.58 -16.73
C LYS A 57 -5.04 15.05 -16.62
N ASN A 58 -5.87 14.34 -17.39
CA ASN A 58 -5.92 12.88 -17.39
C ASN A 58 -4.66 12.24 -17.99
N ILE A 59 -4.15 12.79 -19.09
CA ILE A 59 -2.87 12.35 -19.68
C ILE A 59 -1.76 12.43 -18.62
N PHE A 60 -1.70 13.52 -17.84
CA PHE A 60 -0.72 13.62 -16.77
C PHE A 60 -0.87 12.57 -15.68
N TYR A 61 -2.09 12.25 -15.25
CA TYR A 61 -2.30 11.19 -14.25
C TYR A 61 -1.93 9.81 -14.78
N GLN A 62 -2.21 9.53 -16.06
CA GLN A 62 -1.83 8.26 -16.69
C GLN A 62 -0.32 8.16 -16.90
N LEU A 63 0.35 9.23 -17.30
CA LEU A 63 1.81 9.27 -17.37
C LEU A 63 2.44 9.01 -16.00
N ASN A 64 1.84 9.52 -14.92
CA ASN A 64 2.29 9.25 -13.56
C ASN A 64 2.08 7.79 -13.16
N ALA A 65 0.94 7.19 -13.50
CA ALA A 65 0.70 5.75 -13.30
C ALA A 65 1.72 4.90 -14.08
N PHE A 66 2.00 5.26 -15.33
CA PHE A 66 2.99 4.58 -16.16
C PHE A 66 4.41 4.69 -15.58
N ARG A 67 4.77 5.86 -15.04
CA ARG A 67 6.03 6.06 -14.33
C ARG A 67 6.14 5.16 -13.09
N LEU A 68 5.08 5.04 -12.30
CA LEU A 68 5.04 4.15 -11.15
C LEU A 68 5.20 2.68 -11.58
N VAL A 69 4.47 2.25 -12.61
CA VAL A 69 4.55 0.88 -13.13
C VAL A 69 5.95 0.57 -13.65
N ASN A 70 6.56 1.45 -14.45
CA ASN A 70 7.94 1.22 -14.92
C ASN A 70 8.93 1.19 -13.76
N PHE A 71 8.78 2.09 -12.78
CA PHE A 71 9.64 2.08 -11.60
C PHE A 71 9.56 0.75 -10.85
N VAL A 72 8.37 0.20 -10.65
CA VAL A 72 8.21 -1.12 -10.03
C VAL A 72 8.75 -2.23 -10.93
N TRP A 73 8.58 -2.10 -12.24
CA TRP A 73 9.02 -3.12 -13.20
C TRP A 73 10.54 -3.22 -13.34
N ASP A 74 11.22 -2.08 -13.23
CA ASP A 74 12.68 -1.97 -13.33
C ASP A 74 13.39 -2.35 -12.02
N ASN A 75 12.66 -2.40 -10.89
CA ASN A 75 13.22 -2.69 -9.58
C ASN A 75 12.83 -4.09 -9.08
N PRO A 76 13.80 -4.99 -8.83
CA PRO A 76 13.51 -6.35 -8.38
C PRO A 76 12.92 -6.40 -6.97
N LEU A 77 13.37 -5.51 -6.08
CA LEU A 77 12.91 -5.43 -4.70
C LEU A 77 12.48 -3.99 -4.43
N SER A 78 11.22 -3.81 -4.07
CA SER A 78 10.67 -2.50 -3.70
C SER A 78 9.99 -2.57 -2.33
N VAL A 79 10.09 -1.49 -1.56
CA VAL A 79 9.46 -1.39 -0.24
C VAL A 79 8.49 -0.22 -0.21
N ILE A 80 7.26 -0.47 0.22
CA ILE A 80 6.23 0.53 0.43
C ILE A 80 6.15 0.85 1.92
N ILE A 81 6.57 2.06 2.31
CA ILE A 81 6.66 2.48 3.71
C ILE A 81 5.61 3.55 3.98
N GLY A 82 4.72 3.30 4.95
CA GLY A 82 3.68 4.26 5.30
C GLY A 82 2.93 3.89 6.57
N LYS A 83 2.45 4.93 7.27
CA LYS A 83 1.61 4.78 8.47
C LYS A 83 0.32 4.00 8.14
N LEU A 84 -0.31 3.44 9.16
CA LEU A 84 -1.64 2.84 9.04
C LEU A 84 -2.63 3.83 8.41
N GLY A 85 -3.47 3.34 7.50
CA GLY A 85 -4.47 4.15 6.79
C GLY A 85 -3.94 5.01 5.63
N THR A 86 -2.65 4.93 5.28
CA THR A 86 -2.08 5.63 4.10
C THR A 86 -2.48 5.02 2.76
N GLY A 87 -3.07 3.83 2.75
CA GLY A 87 -3.52 3.13 1.53
C GLY A 87 -2.45 2.24 0.88
N LYS A 88 -1.55 1.63 1.66
CA LYS A 88 -0.52 0.71 1.14
C LYS A 88 -1.12 -0.49 0.40
N THR A 89 -2.08 -1.18 1.02
CA THR A 89 -2.79 -2.31 0.40
C THR A 89 -3.54 -1.86 -0.86
N LEU A 90 -4.18 -0.68 -0.82
CA LEU A 90 -4.83 -0.09 -2.00
C LEU A 90 -3.83 0.16 -3.15
N LEU A 91 -2.61 0.61 -2.83
CA LEU A 91 -1.55 0.81 -3.81
C LEU A 91 -1.05 -0.53 -4.39
N LEU A 92 -0.87 -1.56 -3.56
CA LEU A 92 -0.53 -2.91 -4.03
C LEU A 92 -1.61 -3.46 -4.97
N THR A 93 -2.87 -3.35 -4.61
CA THR A 93 -4.00 -3.79 -5.44
C THR A 93 -4.09 -2.98 -6.74
N TYR A 94 -3.81 -1.68 -6.70
CA TYR A 94 -3.72 -0.89 -7.93
C TYR A 94 -2.56 -1.34 -8.83
N LEU A 95 -1.41 -1.66 -8.25
CA LEU A 95 -0.26 -2.17 -9.00
C LEU A 95 -0.53 -3.56 -9.57
N SER A 96 -1.19 -4.45 -8.84
CA SER A 96 -1.56 -5.77 -9.36
C SER A 96 -2.44 -5.64 -10.60
N GLU A 97 -3.49 -4.82 -10.55
CA GLU A 97 -4.41 -4.61 -11.68
C GLU A 97 -3.73 -3.95 -12.88
N THR A 98 -2.91 -2.92 -12.63
CA THR A 98 -2.25 -2.21 -13.72
C THR A 98 -1.16 -3.06 -14.37
N ILE A 99 -0.36 -3.80 -13.58
CA ILE A 99 0.74 -4.62 -14.10
C ILE A 99 0.24 -5.89 -14.83
N LYS A 100 -1.03 -6.31 -14.67
CA LYS A 100 -1.63 -7.37 -15.52
C LYS A 100 -1.47 -7.14 -17.01
N LEU A 101 -1.39 -5.88 -17.42
CA LEU A 101 -1.15 -5.50 -18.81
C LEU A 101 0.27 -5.86 -19.31
N LEU A 102 1.20 -6.13 -18.40
CA LEU A 102 2.59 -6.52 -18.66
C LEU A 102 2.84 -8.01 -18.43
N THR A 103 2.26 -8.59 -17.37
CA THR A 103 2.42 -10.00 -16.99
C THR A 103 1.17 -10.56 -16.34
N ASP A 104 0.82 -11.81 -16.66
CA ASP A 104 -0.25 -12.57 -15.99
C ASP A 104 0.26 -13.34 -14.75
N LYS A 105 1.57 -13.27 -14.46
CA LYS A 105 2.22 -14.01 -13.35
C LYS A 105 2.24 -13.16 -12.09
N ILE A 106 1.10 -13.04 -11.41
CA ILE A 106 0.96 -12.22 -10.21
C ILE A 106 0.68 -13.09 -9.00
N TYR A 107 1.41 -12.83 -7.92
CA TYR A 107 1.30 -13.54 -6.66
C TYR A 107 1.06 -12.58 -5.50
N SER A 108 0.20 -12.95 -4.55
CA SER A 108 -0.05 -12.17 -3.33
C SER A 108 -0.15 -13.04 -2.08
N ASN A 109 0.18 -12.47 -0.92
CA ASN A 109 -0.05 -13.10 0.39
C ASN A 109 -1.39 -12.72 1.04
N TYR A 110 -2.14 -11.82 0.42
CA TYR A 110 -3.45 -11.36 0.86
C TYR A 110 -4.50 -11.63 -0.23
N PRO A 111 -5.78 -11.83 0.13
CA PRO A 111 -6.82 -12.17 -0.82
C PRO A 111 -7.13 -10.97 -1.73
N LEU A 112 -7.14 -11.27 -3.02
CA LEU A 112 -7.58 -10.39 -4.09
C LEU A 112 -8.72 -11.09 -4.82
N GLU A 113 -9.83 -10.40 -5.05
CA GLU A 113 -10.99 -10.86 -5.82
C GLU A 113 -10.64 -10.86 -7.33
N ASP A 114 -9.69 -11.73 -7.71
CA ASP A 114 -9.28 -11.90 -9.10
C ASP A 114 -8.62 -13.27 -9.34
N ASP A 115 -9.24 -14.07 -10.22
CA ASP A 115 -8.85 -15.47 -10.51
C ASP A 115 -7.45 -15.62 -11.11
N LYS A 116 -6.84 -14.53 -11.61
CA LYS A 116 -5.49 -14.57 -12.19
C LYS A 116 -4.40 -14.39 -11.15
N VAL A 117 -4.72 -13.92 -9.94
CA VAL A 117 -3.74 -13.72 -8.89
C VAL A 117 -3.61 -15.00 -8.06
N LYS A 118 -2.39 -15.52 -7.98
CA LYS A 118 -2.10 -16.75 -7.25
C LYS A 118 -1.66 -16.44 -5.82
N VAL A 119 -1.99 -17.33 -4.89
CA VAL A 119 -1.53 -17.19 -3.50
C VAL A 119 -0.06 -17.60 -3.41
N LEU A 120 0.75 -16.77 -2.75
CA LEU A 120 2.14 -17.07 -2.41
C LEU A 120 2.50 -16.52 -1.05
N THR A 121 3.11 -17.37 -0.23
CA THR A 121 3.66 -16.97 1.07
C THR A 121 5.17 -16.86 0.99
N PHE A 122 5.78 -16.14 1.92
CA PHE A 122 7.24 -16.01 1.99
C PHE A 122 7.95 -17.38 2.17
N LYS A 123 7.25 -18.39 2.72
CA LYS A 123 7.76 -19.77 2.84
C LYS A 123 7.90 -20.48 1.49
N ASN A 124 7.20 -20.05 0.44
CA ASN A 124 7.32 -20.64 -0.89
C ASN A 124 8.61 -20.24 -1.60
N LEU A 125 9.33 -19.24 -1.11
CA LEU A 125 10.55 -18.69 -1.70
C LEU A 125 11.82 -19.30 -1.08
N ASP A 126 11.68 -20.40 -0.35
CA ASP A 126 12.77 -21.06 0.35
C ASP A 126 13.46 -22.09 -0.55
N PHE A 127 14.71 -21.83 -0.92
CA PHE A 127 15.49 -22.69 -1.81
C PHE A 127 15.98 -23.98 -1.14
N THR A 128 15.86 -24.10 0.19
CA THR A 128 16.14 -25.37 0.87
C THR A 128 15.05 -26.40 0.63
N ASP A 129 13.81 -25.93 0.42
CA ASP A 129 12.66 -26.77 0.15
C ASP A 129 12.48 -26.99 -1.35
N ARG A 130 13.09 -28.07 -1.86
CA ARG A 130 13.03 -28.45 -3.28
C ARG A 130 11.64 -28.92 -3.73
N THR A 131 10.69 -29.12 -2.81
CA THR A 131 9.35 -29.59 -3.15
C THR A 131 8.44 -28.49 -3.68
N LYS A 132 8.75 -27.23 -3.37
CA LYS A 132 7.94 -26.08 -3.78
C LYS A 132 8.52 -25.47 -5.06
N PRO A 133 7.69 -25.24 -6.09
CA PRO A 133 8.14 -24.58 -7.29
C PRO A 133 8.44 -23.10 -6.98
N VAL A 134 9.61 -22.65 -7.44
CA VAL A 134 9.94 -21.22 -7.48
C VAL A 134 8.98 -20.55 -8.48
N PRO A 135 8.49 -19.33 -8.20
CA PRO A 135 7.67 -18.59 -9.16
C PRO A 135 8.38 -18.50 -10.51
N PRO A 136 7.64 -18.54 -11.64
CA PRO A 136 8.26 -18.43 -12.95
C PRO A 136 8.92 -17.06 -13.12
N ASP A 137 9.89 -16.97 -14.04
CA ASP A 137 10.55 -15.69 -14.34
C ASP A 137 9.55 -14.59 -14.73
N ASP A 138 9.93 -13.35 -14.46
CA ASP A 138 9.11 -12.15 -14.66
C ASP A 138 7.80 -12.08 -13.83
N SER A 139 7.77 -12.76 -12.68
CA SER A 139 6.64 -12.70 -11.74
C SER A 139 6.62 -11.41 -10.91
N LEU A 140 5.40 -10.90 -10.67
CA LEU A 140 5.12 -9.86 -9.67
C LEU A 140 4.68 -10.52 -8.37
N ILE A 141 5.34 -10.21 -7.25
CA ILE A 141 5.07 -10.80 -5.94
C ILE A 141 4.74 -9.69 -4.94
N LEU A 142 3.58 -9.78 -4.30
CA LEU A 142 3.03 -8.74 -3.44
C LEU A 142 2.90 -9.26 -2.00
N PHE A 143 3.60 -8.61 -1.08
CA PHE A 143 3.55 -8.90 0.34
C PHE A 143 2.95 -7.73 1.12
N ASP A 144 1.69 -7.89 1.55
CA ASP A 144 1.07 -6.98 2.51
C ASP A 144 1.39 -7.37 3.96
N GLU A 145 1.45 -6.38 4.86
CA GLU A 145 1.88 -6.48 6.25
C GLU A 145 3.11 -7.38 6.44
N SER A 146 4.17 -7.11 5.66
CA SER A 146 5.37 -7.96 5.57
C SER A 146 6.06 -8.19 6.93
N PHE A 147 5.91 -7.25 7.87
CA PHE A 147 6.41 -7.35 9.24
C PHE A 147 5.92 -8.62 9.96
N LEU A 148 4.71 -9.10 9.68
CA LEU A 148 4.17 -10.31 10.33
C LEU A 148 4.93 -11.59 9.96
N TYR A 149 5.68 -11.55 8.86
CA TYR A 149 6.38 -12.72 8.31
C TYR A 149 7.90 -12.57 8.33
N ILE A 150 8.39 -11.34 8.47
CA ILE A 150 9.77 -10.96 8.28
C ILE A 150 10.08 -9.84 9.29
N ASP A 151 10.50 -10.20 10.49
CA ASP A 151 10.77 -9.23 11.54
C ASP A 151 12.13 -8.53 11.30
N GLY A 152 12.14 -7.22 11.49
CA GLY A 152 13.35 -6.39 11.45
C GLY A 152 14.03 -6.20 12.79
N THR A 153 13.38 -6.56 13.90
CA THR A 153 13.81 -6.25 15.26
C THR A 153 14.87 -7.21 15.81
N SER A 154 14.93 -8.45 15.30
CA SER A 154 15.91 -9.48 15.68
C SER A 154 16.69 -10.02 14.46
N PRO A 155 17.61 -9.23 13.87
CA PRO A 155 18.24 -9.56 12.57
C PRO A 155 19.05 -10.87 12.56
N HIS A 156 19.62 -11.26 13.69
CA HIS A 156 20.42 -12.48 13.82
C HIS A 156 19.56 -13.73 13.82
N ASP A 157 18.48 -13.74 14.59
CA ASP A 157 17.52 -14.85 14.66
C ASP A 157 16.84 -15.03 13.29
N GLU A 158 16.46 -13.93 12.66
CA GLU A 158 15.80 -13.96 11.36
C GLU A 158 16.70 -14.44 10.23
N LYS A 159 18.02 -14.21 10.33
CA LYS A 159 18.99 -14.78 9.40
C LYS A 159 19.05 -16.30 9.48
N VAL A 160 18.86 -16.88 10.66
CA VAL A 160 18.82 -18.33 10.83
C VAL A 160 17.51 -18.88 10.28
N THR A 161 16.38 -18.28 10.66
CA THR A 161 15.02 -18.69 10.25
C THR A 161 14.80 -18.60 8.73
N HIS A 162 15.34 -17.57 8.09
CA HIS A 162 15.16 -17.33 6.66
C HIS A 162 16.41 -17.60 5.81
N ARG A 163 17.38 -18.38 6.32
CA ARG A 163 18.64 -18.67 5.61
C ARG A 163 18.42 -19.18 4.19
N GLY A 164 17.46 -20.07 3.98
CA GLY A 164 17.15 -20.65 2.68
C GLY A 164 16.45 -19.69 1.70
N LYS A 165 15.98 -18.53 2.17
CA LYS A 165 15.34 -17.48 1.34
C LYS A 165 16.32 -16.39 0.91
N ILE A 166 17.49 -16.30 1.55
CA ILE A 166 18.55 -15.35 1.17
C ILE A 166 18.96 -15.50 -0.31
N PRO A 167 19.18 -16.71 -0.85
CA PRO A 167 19.50 -16.88 -2.27
C PRO A 167 18.45 -16.26 -3.19
N TRP A 168 17.16 -16.43 -2.87
CA TRP A 168 16.08 -15.84 -3.64
C TRP A 168 16.14 -14.30 -3.64
N ILE A 169 16.36 -13.68 -2.48
CA ILE A 169 16.43 -12.21 -2.35
C ILE A 169 17.57 -11.66 -3.22
N VAL A 170 18.75 -12.27 -3.15
CA VAL A 170 19.94 -11.84 -3.90
C VAL A 170 19.76 -12.07 -5.41
N LEU A 171 19.14 -13.19 -5.79
CA LEU A 171 18.95 -13.57 -7.19
C LEU A 171 17.65 -13.03 -7.80
N ALA A 172 16.82 -12.30 -7.07
CA ALA A 172 15.53 -11.79 -7.54
C ALA A 172 15.66 -11.03 -8.88
N ARG A 173 16.75 -10.26 -9.05
CA ARG A 173 17.06 -9.56 -10.31
C ARG A 173 17.32 -10.52 -11.47
N HIS A 174 18.02 -11.63 -11.23
CA HIS A 174 18.33 -12.63 -12.26
C HIS A 174 17.09 -13.41 -12.70
N PHE A 175 16.14 -13.65 -11.79
CA PHE A 175 14.84 -14.26 -12.10
C PHE A 175 13.84 -13.25 -12.71
N GLY A 176 14.22 -11.98 -12.86
CA GLY A 176 13.32 -10.90 -13.25
C GLY A 176 12.13 -10.75 -12.29
N HIS A 177 12.23 -11.22 -11.06
CA HIS A 177 11.14 -11.11 -10.09
C HIS A 177 11.03 -9.68 -9.59
N ARG A 178 9.79 -9.20 -9.42
CA ARG A 178 9.49 -7.91 -8.80
C ARG A 178 8.70 -8.14 -7.53
N ALA A 179 9.37 -8.03 -6.39
CA ALA A 179 8.74 -8.20 -5.08
C ALA A 179 8.49 -6.85 -4.42
N LEU A 180 7.25 -6.63 -3.97
CA LEU A 180 6.85 -5.46 -3.20
C LEU A 180 6.51 -5.85 -1.77
N PHE A 181 7.17 -5.21 -0.82
CA PHE A 181 6.94 -5.42 0.61
C PHE A 181 6.31 -4.19 1.23
N THR A 182 5.19 -4.33 1.96
CA THR A 182 4.65 -3.22 2.74
C THR A 182 5.14 -3.27 4.18
N ALA A 183 5.54 -2.11 4.69
CA ALA A 183 5.94 -1.93 6.07
C ALA A 183 5.28 -0.68 6.66
N GLN A 184 5.02 -0.68 7.97
CA GLN A 184 4.52 0.51 8.66
C GLN A 184 5.64 1.50 8.99
N ARG A 185 6.82 0.96 9.31
CA ARG A 185 8.05 1.70 9.60
C ARG A 185 9.23 0.97 8.98
N GLU A 186 10.30 1.70 8.67
CA GLU A 186 11.54 1.13 8.10
C GLU A 186 12.12 -0.01 8.92
N GLY A 187 12.27 0.19 10.24
CA GLY A 187 12.91 -0.78 11.14
C GLY A 187 12.09 -2.02 11.44
N MET A 188 10.86 -2.11 10.91
CA MET A 188 10.05 -3.32 11.01
C MET A 188 10.42 -4.35 9.95
N LEU A 189 11.03 -3.95 8.83
CA LEU A 189 11.42 -4.91 7.81
C LEU A 189 12.83 -5.46 8.10
N TRP A 190 13.04 -6.75 7.82
CA TRP A 190 14.37 -7.35 7.91
C TRP A 190 15.42 -6.59 7.11
N ASN A 191 16.59 -6.40 7.73
CA ASN A 191 17.63 -5.51 7.24
C ASN A 191 18.13 -5.87 5.83
N ASN A 192 18.20 -7.16 5.50
CA ASN A 192 18.67 -7.61 4.19
C ASN A 192 17.73 -7.16 3.06
N ILE A 193 16.41 -7.26 3.24
CA ILE A 193 15.45 -6.79 2.24
C ILE A 193 15.51 -5.27 2.14
N ARG A 194 15.62 -4.60 3.29
CA ARG A 194 15.71 -3.13 3.35
C ARG A 194 16.94 -2.59 2.63
N GLN A 195 18.11 -3.21 2.81
CA GLN A 195 19.36 -2.80 2.18
C GLN A 195 19.45 -3.17 0.70
N LEU A 196 18.82 -4.29 0.29
CA LEU A 196 18.82 -4.74 -1.11
C LEU A 196 17.65 -4.15 -1.93
N ALA A 197 16.70 -3.47 -1.27
CA ALA A 197 15.63 -2.77 -1.95
C ALA A 197 16.19 -1.64 -2.81
N SER A 198 15.93 -1.72 -4.11
CA SER A 198 16.35 -0.69 -5.07
C SER A 198 15.22 0.29 -5.39
N GLY A 199 14.11 0.22 -4.66
CA GLY A 199 13.04 1.18 -4.78
C GLY A 199 12.24 1.34 -3.50
N ILE A 200 12.08 2.59 -3.07
CA ILE A 200 11.23 2.93 -1.92
C ILE A 200 10.07 3.78 -2.41
N ILE A 201 8.87 3.38 -2.02
CA ILE A 201 7.61 4.02 -2.38
C ILE A 201 6.91 4.48 -1.11
N ILE A 202 6.54 5.76 -1.07
CA ILE A 202 5.92 6.37 0.10
C ILE A 202 4.56 6.94 -0.27
N PRO A 203 3.45 6.31 0.17
CA PRO A 203 2.14 6.94 0.11
C PRO A 203 2.07 8.06 1.17
N ILE A 204 2.00 9.30 0.70
CA ILE A 204 2.04 10.51 1.56
C ILE A 204 0.64 10.89 2.00
N SER A 205 -0.30 10.86 1.07
CA SER A 205 -1.68 11.21 1.35
C SER A 205 -2.64 10.49 0.42
N LEU A 206 -3.79 10.13 0.99
CA LEU A 206 -4.89 9.50 0.29
C LEU A 206 -6.14 10.36 0.44
N LYS A 207 -6.62 10.92 -0.67
CA LYS A 207 -7.94 11.55 -0.71
C LYS A 207 -8.97 10.50 -1.11
N LYS A 208 -9.93 10.26 -0.22
CA LYS A 208 -11.04 9.33 -0.46
C LYS A 208 -12.10 10.00 -1.36
N PRO A 209 -12.85 9.20 -2.13
CA PRO A 209 -13.99 9.72 -2.88
C PRO A 209 -15.04 10.30 -1.91
N ILE A 210 -15.62 11.43 -2.27
CA ILE A 210 -16.69 12.06 -1.48
C ILE A 210 -18.01 11.43 -1.93
N VAL A 211 -18.57 10.57 -1.08
CA VAL A 211 -19.89 9.97 -1.31
C VAL A 211 -20.96 11.02 -0.96
N LYS A 212 -21.34 11.88 -1.92
CA LYS A 212 -22.58 12.68 -1.79
C LYS A 212 -23.75 11.89 -2.37
N LYS A 213 -24.88 11.82 -1.65
CA LYS A 213 -26.15 11.25 -2.13
C LYS A 213 -26.59 12.05 -3.38
N GLY A 214 -26.61 11.41 -4.55
CA GLY A 214 -26.96 12.00 -5.85
C GLY A 214 -26.18 11.39 -7.04
N PHE A 215 -26.52 11.80 -8.27
CA PHE A 215 -25.88 11.40 -9.55
C PHE A 215 -24.37 11.73 -9.57
N ASN A 216 -23.55 10.91 -8.90
CA ASN A 216 -22.10 11.01 -8.88
C ASN A 216 -21.47 9.89 -9.70
N PHE A 217 -21.52 10.04 -11.02
CA PHE A 217 -20.72 9.24 -11.95
C PHE A 217 -19.23 9.70 -11.95
N PHE A 218 -18.97 10.97 -11.67
CA PHE A 218 -17.66 11.61 -11.87
C PHE A 218 -16.75 11.68 -10.63
N ASN A 219 -17.14 11.16 -9.46
CA ASN A 219 -16.37 11.30 -8.20
C ASN A 219 -16.09 9.96 -7.49
N ARG A 220 -15.87 8.88 -8.24
CA ARG A 220 -15.59 7.53 -7.69
C ARG A 220 -14.12 7.15 -7.78
N PHE A 221 -13.23 8.09 -7.46
CA PHE A 221 -11.80 7.85 -7.55
C PHE A 221 -11.07 8.32 -6.29
N PHE A 222 -10.06 7.56 -5.88
CA PHE A 222 -9.09 7.98 -4.88
C PHE A 222 -7.97 8.75 -5.56
N ILE A 223 -7.48 9.80 -4.90
CA ILE A 223 -6.27 10.50 -5.34
C ILE A 223 -5.19 10.25 -4.31
N MET A 224 -4.14 9.52 -4.71
CA MET A 224 -3.00 9.23 -3.86
C MET A 224 -1.79 10.04 -4.29
N ARG A 225 -1.15 10.73 -3.35
CA ARG A 225 0.16 11.35 -3.55
C ARG A 225 1.24 10.39 -3.12
N ILE A 226 2.17 10.10 -4.02
CA ILE A 226 3.24 9.12 -3.84
C ILE A 226 4.58 9.83 -4.01
N GLY A 227 5.55 9.48 -3.17
CA GLY A 227 6.97 9.75 -3.37
C GLY A 227 7.70 8.47 -3.77
N ILE A 228 8.60 8.58 -4.74
CA ILE A 228 9.48 7.49 -5.18
C ILE A 228 10.93 7.88 -4.92
N PHE A 229 11.69 6.94 -4.38
CA PHE A 229 13.12 7.05 -4.10
C PHE A 229 13.84 5.83 -4.69
N GLN A 230 14.99 6.06 -5.33
CA GLN A 230 15.79 4.98 -5.93
C GLN A 230 16.67 4.29 -4.88
N ASP A 231 17.04 4.98 -3.81
CA ASP A 231 17.87 4.45 -2.73
C ASP A 231 17.24 4.73 -1.35
N ILE A 232 17.57 3.88 -0.38
CA ILE A 232 17.33 4.12 1.04
C ILE A 232 18.10 5.33 1.55
N THR A 233 19.31 5.57 1.05
CA THR A 233 20.08 6.75 1.46
C THR A 233 19.39 8.05 1.06
N ASP A 234 18.86 8.13 -0.17
CA ASP A 234 18.09 9.30 -0.63
C ASP A 234 16.85 9.54 0.25
N TYR A 235 16.20 8.44 0.64
CA TYR A 235 15.06 8.50 1.53
C TYR A 235 15.43 8.98 2.94
N GLU A 236 16.53 8.50 3.51
CA GLU A 236 17.02 8.93 4.83
C GLU A 236 17.45 10.40 4.82
N ILE A 237 18.13 10.86 3.78
CA ILE A 237 18.47 12.27 3.56
C ILE A 237 17.19 13.11 3.52
N TRP A 238 16.22 12.73 2.69
CA TRP A 238 14.95 13.46 2.61
C TRP A 238 14.21 13.51 3.96
N LYS A 239 14.20 12.40 4.70
CA LYS A 239 13.55 12.31 6.01
C LYS A 239 14.22 13.23 7.03
N THR A 240 15.54 13.27 7.07
CA THR A 240 16.29 14.15 7.98
C THR A 240 16.13 15.62 7.60
N GLU A 241 16.20 15.94 6.31
CA GLU A 241 16.08 17.32 5.82
C GLU A 241 14.66 17.88 5.88
N SER A 242 13.64 17.06 5.63
CA SER A 242 12.23 17.49 5.73
C SER A 242 11.79 17.89 7.14
N VAL A 243 12.56 17.48 8.16
CA VAL A 243 12.32 17.80 9.58
C VAL A 243 13.18 18.97 10.06
N LYS A 244 14.23 19.38 9.32
CA LYS A 244 15.07 20.54 9.67
C LYS A 244 14.21 21.81 9.76
N ARG A 245 14.28 22.46 10.92
CA ARG A 245 13.66 23.77 11.16
C ARG A 245 14.74 24.85 11.06
N THR A 246 14.37 26.02 10.54
CA THR A 246 15.21 27.21 10.65
C THR A 246 15.34 27.62 12.11
N ALA A 247 16.32 28.46 12.44
CA ALA A 247 16.50 29.02 13.78
C ALA A 247 15.23 29.73 14.32
N GLU A 248 14.36 30.20 13.42
CA GLU A 248 13.06 30.81 13.72
C GLU A 248 11.91 29.80 13.90
N GLY A 249 12.19 28.48 13.93
CA GLY A 249 11.18 27.43 14.14
C GLY A 249 10.30 27.11 12.93
N LYS A 250 10.45 27.80 11.80
CA LYS A 250 9.74 27.49 10.54
C LYS A 250 10.38 26.27 9.86
N ARG A 251 9.55 25.43 9.22
CA ARG A 251 10.07 24.34 8.37
C ARG A 251 10.84 24.94 7.20
N ALA A 252 12.11 24.57 7.05
CA ALA A 252 12.88 24.95 5.88
C ALA A 252 12.25 24.30 4.65
N LYS A 253 11.62 25.11 3.79
CA LYS A 253 10.97 24.62 2.57
C LYS A 253 12.07 24.38 1.54
N HIS A 254 12.43 23.11 1.30
CA HIS A 254 13.52 22.78 0.39
C HIS A 254 13.23 23.35 -1.02
N ARG A 255 14.20 24.08 -1.59
CA ARG A 255 14.16 24.51 -2.99
C ARG A 255 14.54 23.31 -3.86
N SER A 256 13.51 22.73 -4.48
CA SER A 256 13.54 21.64 -5.46
C SER A 256 13.79 20.23 -4.90
N ASP A 257 12.69 19.48 -4.79
CA ASP A 257 12.69 18.01 -4.66
C ASP A 257 13.47 17.31 -5.81
N VAL A 258 13.76 18.04 -6.90
CA VAL A 258 14.42 17.57 -8.12
C VAL A 258 15.93 17.30 -7.92
N GLY A 259 16.60 18.06 -7.04
CA GLY A 259 18.05 17.92 -6.81
C GLY A 259 18.47 16.65 -6.06
N LEU A 260 17.53 15.98 -5.39
CA LEU A 260 17.73 14.74 -4.64
C LEU A 260 17.19 13.51 -5.39
N GLY A 261 16.80 13.65 -6.66
CA GLY A 261 16.18 12.56 -7.44
C GLY A 261 14.75 12.19 -7.01
N ILE A 262 14.16 12.94 -6.07
CA ILE A 262 12.87 12.62 -5.45
C ILE A 262 11.73 13.07 -6.35
N ARG A 263 10.85 12.14 -6.71
CA ARG A 263 9.70 12.43 -7.57
C ARG A 263 8.40 12.24 -6.81
N PHE A 264 7.77 13.35 -6.45
CA PHE A 264 6.40 13.35 -5.96
C PHE A 264 5.42 13.49 -7.10
N PHE A 265 4.45 12.60 -7.18
CA PHE A 265 3.37 12.71 -8.14
C PHE A 265 2.06 12.19 -7.55
N LYS A 266 0.99 12.43 -8.31
CA LYS A 266 -0.35 12.00 -7.96
C LYS A 266 -0.79 10.92 -8.93
N ILE A 267 -1.40 9.87 -8.39
CA ILE A 267 -2.11 8.85 -9.16
C ILE A 267 -3.59 8.89 -8.81
N ILE A 268 -4.41 8.42 -9.76
CA ILE A 268 -5.84 8.23 -9.58
C ILE A 268 -6.11 6.73 -9.53
N ILE A 269 -6.77 6.28 -8.48
CA ILE A 269 -7.17 4.89 -8.30
C ILE A 269 -8.70 4.81 -8.36
N PRO A 270 -9.28 4.13 -9.36
CA PRO A 270 -10.71 3.88 -9.44
C PRO A 270 -11.25 3.12 -8.22
N LEU A 271 -12.49 3.43 -7.82
CA LEU A 271 -13.16 2.73 -6.71
C LEU A 271 -13.34 1.23 -7.00
N GLU A 272 -13.57 0.85 -8.25
CA GLU A 272 -13.70 -0.55 -8.67
C GLU A 272 -12.47 -1.38 -8.28
N ILE A 273 -11.27 -0.83 -8.50
CA ILE A 273 -10.01 -1.47 -8.08
C ILE A 273 -9.89 -1.50 -6.56
N ALA A 274 -10.34 -0.45 -5.88
CA ALA A 274 -10.29 -0.39 -4.42
C ALA A 274 -11.19 -1.41 -3.73
N GLN A 275 -12.22 -1.92 -4.42
CA GLN A 275 -13.15 -2.91 -3.90
C GLN A 275 -12.66 -4.35 -4.06
N LYS A 276 -11.65 -4.60 -4.90
CA LYS A 276 -11.11 -5.95 -5.18
C LYS A 276 -10.34 -6.61 -4.04
N TYR A 277 -10.15 -5.96 -2.89
CA TYR A 277 -9.39 -6.54 -1.78
C TYR A 277 -10.18 -6.47 -0.47
N GLU A 278 -10.08 -7.55 0.31
CA GLU A 278 -10.75 -7.62 1.59
C GLU A 278 -9.93 -6.89 2.66
N SER A 279 -10.43 -5.73 3.10
CA SER A 279 -9.74 -4.91 4.12
C SER A 279 -9.59 -5.56 5.50
N LYS A 280 -10.36 -6.63 5.78
CA LYS A 280 -10.38 -7.33 7.06
C LYS A 280 -9.81 -8.74 7.00
N TRP A 281 -9.11 -9.10 5.92
CA TRP A 281 -8.68 -10.49 5.72
C TRP A 281 -7.86 -11.10 6.86
N LEU A 282 -7.19 -10.31 7.71
CA LEU A 282 -6.46 -10.80 8.89
C LEU A 282 -7.34 -10.99 10.14
N SER A 283 -8.65 -10.71 10.08
CA SER A 283 -9.53 -10.84 11.25
C SER A 283 -9.66 -12.28 11.73
N PHE A 284 -9.48 -13.28 10.86
CA PHE A 284 -9.50 -14.71 11.25
C PHE A 284 -8.41 -15.05 12.29
N VAL A 285 -7.31 -14.29 12.36
CA VAL A 285 -6.26 -14.52 13.37
C VAL A 285 -6.81 -14.34 14.79
N ARG A 286 -7.76 -13.41 14.96
CA ARG A 286 -8.49 -13.25 16.23
C ARG A 286 -9.35 -14.48 16.53
N GLU A 287 -10.01 -15.02 15.53
CA GLU A 287 -10.87 -16.21 15.66
C GLU A 287 -10.03 -17.44 16.04
N LEU A 288 -8.94 -17.71 15.33
CA LEU A 288 -7.99 -18.78 15.68
C LEU A 288 -7.46 -18.66 17.12
N LYS A 289 -7.07 -17.44 17.52
CA LYS A 289 -6.62 -17.21 18.89
C LYS A 289 -7.74 -17.45 19.91
N ASN A 290 -8.98 -17.13 19.57
CA ASN A 290 -10.12 -17.32 20.46
C ASN A 290 -10.55 -18.80 20.53
N ASP A 291 -10.33 -19.59 19.48
CA ASP A 291 -10.59 -21.03 19.47
C ASP A 291 -9.64 -21.80 20.39
N ASP A 292 -8.38 -21.37 20.49
CA ASP A 292 -7.37 -21.95 21.38
C ASP A 292 -7.51 -21.53 22.85
N VAL A 293 -8.29 -20.48 23.14
CA VAL A 293 -8.57 -20.05 24.50
C VAL A 293 -9.84 -20.75 24.97
N PRO A 294 -9.81 -21.56 26.05
CA PRO A 294 -11.03 -22.10 26.63
C PRO A 294 -11.91 -20.91 27.02
N VAL A 295 -13.00 -20.72 26.26
CA VAL A 295 -13.94 -19.58 26.28
C VAL A 295 -13.78 -18.69 27.51
N THR A 296 -12.89 -17.68 27.43
CA THR A 296 -12.94 -16.57 28.36
C THR A 296 -14.15 -15.74 27.94
N LYS A 297 -15.30 -15.97 28.59
CA LYS A 297 -16.50 -15.14 28.38
C LYS A 297 -16.09 -13.67 28.38
N GLU A 298 -16.45 -12.94 27.33
CA GLU A 298 -16.30 -11.48 27.33
C GLU A 298 -17.32 -10.92 28.34
N TYR A 299 -16.84 -10.26 29.39
CA TYR A 299 -17.71 -9.64 30.38
C TYR A 299 -17.81 -8.14 30.13
N TYR A 300 -19.04 -7.65 30.00
CA TYR A 300 -19.29 -6.21 30.06
C TYR A 300 -19.17 -5.73 31.51
N TRP A 301 -18.74 -4.48 31.71
CA TRP A 301 -18.61 -3.87 33.06
C TRP A 301 -19.89 -3.99 33.90
N THR A 302 -21.05 -3.99 33.24
CA THR A 302 -22.37 -4.18 33.86
C THR A 302 -22.55 -5.59 34.41
N GLN A 303 -22.02 -6.61 33.74
CA GLN A 303 -22.12 -8.03 34.11
C GLN A 303 -21.09 -8.44 35.15
N LEU A 304 -20.03 -7.64 35.36
CA LEU A 304 -19.07 -7.90 36.44
C LEU A 304 -19.75 -7.88 37.81
N LYS A 305 -20.84 -7.14 37.99
CA LYS A 305 -21.59 -7.07 39.26
C LYS A 305 -22.30 -8.36 39.64
N ASP A 306 -22.51 -9.24 38.67
CA ASP A 306 -23.23 -10.50 38.87
C ASP A 306 -22.27 -11.69 39.09
N LEU A 307 -20.96 -11.47 38.88
CA LEU A 307 -19.92 -12.46 39.16
C LEU A 307 -19.60 -12.56 40.65
N THR A 308 -19.21 -13.74 41.10
CA THR A 308 -18.67 -13.92 42.46
C THR A 308 -17.33 -13.23 42.62
N ILE A 309 -16.93 -12.92 43.87
CA ILE A 309 -15.65 -12.27 44.17
C ILE A 309 -14.47 -13.08 43.60
N LYS A 310 -14.53 -14.42 43.66
CA LYS A 310 -13.49 -15.31 43.15
C LYS A 310 -13.34 -15.21 41.62
N GLU A 311 -14.46 -15.25 40.89
CA GLU A 311 -14.46 -15.13 39.42
C GLU A 311 -13.97 -13.75 38.95
N ARG A 312 -14.32 -12.67 39.69
CA ARG A 312 -13.78 -11.33 39.40
C ARG A 312 -12.27 -11.24 39.63
N LEU A 313 -11.76 -11.90 40.67
CA LEU A 313 -10.33 -11.90 41.00
C LEU A 313 -9.50 -12.65 39.95
N GLU A 314 -10.01 -13.79 39.47
CA GLU A 314 -9.41 -14.56 38.37
C GLU A 314 -9.46 -13.78 37.04
N LEU A 315 -10.61 -13.21 36.69
CA LEU A 315 -10.80 -12.43 35.47
C LEU A 315 -9.90 -11.18 35.40
N LEU A 316 -9.72 -10.50 36.54
CA LEU A 316 -8.88 -9.30 36.62
C LEU A 316 -7.40 -9.61 36.87
N TYR A 317 -7.00 -10.89 36.90
CA TYR A 317 -5.63 -11.35 37.19
C TYR A 317 -5.06 -10.74 38.49
N ILE A 318 -5.91 -10.46 39.49
CA ILE A 318 -5.53 -9.74 40.71
C ILE A 318 -4.56 -10.56 41.56
N ASP A 319 -4.55 -11.89 41.43
CA ASP A 319 -3.59 -12.74 42.13
C ASP A 319 -2.13 -12.53 41.66
N ILE A 320 -1.92 -12.18 40.39
CA ILE A 320 -0.60 -11.75 39.87
C ILE A 320 -0.19 -10.43 40.52
N LEU A 321 -1.15 -9.51 40.68
CA LEU A 321 -0.97 -8.21 41.31
C LEU A 321 -0.62 -8.36 42.81
N LYS A 322 -1.33 -9.24 43.54
CA LYS A 322 -0.99 -9.61 44.93
C LYS A 322 0.38 -10.27 45.04
N LYS A 323 0.77 -11.12 44.09
CA LYS A 323 2.09 -11.76 44.07
C LYS A 323 3.22 -10.75 43.86
N ASN A 324 2.99 -9.72 43.05
CA ASN A 324 3.93 -8.62 42.81
C ASN A 324 3.95 -7.57 43.94
N LEU A 325 2.87 -7.45 44.71
CA LEU A 325 2.77 -6.58 45.88
C LEU A 325 3.31 -7.21 47.17
N LYS A 326 3.61 -8.52 47.20
CA LYS A 326 4.33 -9.10 48.34
C LYS A 326 5.71 -8.45 48.44
N PRO A 327 6.13 -7.97 49.62
CA PRO A 327 7.46 -7.41 49.78
C PRO A 327 8.48 -8.46 49.34
N LYS A 328 9.38 -8.11 48.41
CA LYS A 328 10.52 -8.95 48.08
C LYS A 328 11.28 -9.13 49.38
N LYS A 329 11.36 -10.36 49.91
CA LYS A 329 12.16 -10.67 51.10
C LYS A 329 13.54 -10.04 50.89
N GLU A 330 13.91 -9.11 51.76
CA GLU A 330 15.28 -8.62 51.83
C GLU A 330 16.19 -9.83 52.01
N LYS A 331 17.22 -9.92 51.16
CA LYS A 331 18.30 -10.88 51.37
C LYS A 331 18.90 -10.55 52.73
N GLY A 332 18.66 -11.40 53.72
CA GLY A 332 19.31 -11.31 55.02
C GLY A 332 20.82 -11.21 54.81
N SER A 333 21.40 -10.15 55.36
CA SER A 333 22.83 -10.06 55.62
C SER A 333 23.17 -11.07 56.73
N GLY A 334 23.34 -12.33 56.35
CA GLY A 334 24.10 -13.28 57.14
C GLY A 334 25.57 -13.08 56.81
N LYS A 335 26.27 -12.31 57.63
CA LYS A 335 27.70 -12.52 57.88
C LYS A 335 27.81 -12.91 59.34
N ASP A 336 28.10 -14.18 59.56
CA ASP A 336 28.81 -14.61 60.75
C ASP A 336 30.20 -13.96 60.69
N ASP A 337 30.49 -13.10 61.66
CA ASP A 337 31.75 -12.95 62.40
C ASP A 337 31.50 -12.04 63.61
#